data_AF-A0A2N1J7M8-F1
#
_entry.id   AF-A0A2N1J7M8-F1
#
_cell.length_a   1.000
_cell.length_b   1.000
_cell.length_c   1.000
_cell.angle_alpha   90.00
_cell.angle_beta   90.00
_cell.angle_gamma   90.00
#
_symmetry.space_group_name_H-M   'P 1'
#
loop_
_entity.id
_entity.type
_entity.pdbx_description
1 polymer ?
#
loop_
_entity_poly.entity_id
_entity_poly.type
_entity_poly.pdbx_seq_one_letter_code
_entity_poly.pdbx_strand_id
1 'polypeptide(L)'
;MLRSLVRCAQRAKAHLPTDKKGRWAAPPMFVGHPDPVSNLRPVVYGATEESRAAPSNPTHPYSLAEFSLPSKAGKGARHGLFARHLERLEQRLEAAQLQARLQSFWLDQFNQRFWTDNNVRFQRAVAEYESTSKLVVGKAPLDDVAPFYREWLAVNGVRLRNYNRTLWVSTAHVVASQLLFALLLRYMRCIAWIASEH
;
A
#
# COMPACT_ATOMS: atom_id res chain seq x y z
N MET A 1 41.09 7.48 2.79
CA MET A 1 39.72 7.34 2.23
C MET A 1 38.61 7.77 3.19
N LEU A 2 38.88 8.65 4.18
CA LEU A 2 37.86 9.24 5.07
C LEU A 2 37.73 10.78 4.91
N ARG A 3 38.37 11.35 3.88
CA ARG A 3 38.38 12.80 3.60
C ARG A 3 37.54 13.23 2.38
N SER A 4 36.86 12.30 1.70
CA SER A 4 35.93 12.64 0.59
C SER A 4 34.47 12.76 1.05
N LEU A 5 34.07 12.12 2.15
CA LEU A 5 32.71 12.19 2.67
C LEU A 5 32.42 13.46 3.48
N VAL A 6 33.45 14.12 4.04
CA VAL A 6 33.28 15.40 4.75
C VAL A 6 33.07 16.58 3.79
N ARG A 7 33.46 16.47 2.51
CA ARG A 7 33.24 17.53 1.50
C ARG A 7 31.83 17.53 0.89
N CYS A 8 31.02 16.50 1.14
CA CYS A 8 29.61 16.50 0.70
C CYS A 8 28.71 17.30 1.65
N ALA A 9 29.11 17.44 2.93
CA ALA A 9 28.33 18.14 3.96
C ALA A 9 28.46 19.68 3.93
N GLN A 10 29.38 20.25 3.15
CA GLN A 10 29.60 21.71 3.08
C GLN A 10 29.01 22.39 1.83
N ARG A 11 28.38 21.66 0.91
CA ARG A 11 27.67 22.26 -0.24
C ARG A 11 26.17 22.45 0.01
N ALA A 12 25.76 22.47 1.28
CA ALA A 12 24.39 22.71 1.73
C ALA A 12 24.13 24.17 2.19
N LYS A 13 25.03 25.11 1.88
CA LYS A 13 24.88 26.53 2.22
C LYS A 13 25.27 27.45 1.05
N ALA A 14 24.59 27.33 -0.08
CA ALA A 14 24.53 28.41 -1.07
C ALA A 14 23.35 28.14 -2.00
N HIS A 15 22.60 29.21 -2.29
CA HIS A 15 21.41 29.26 -3.14
C HIS A 15 20.10 28.86 -2.46
N LEU A 16 19.59 29.78 -1.64
CA LEU A 16 18.16 30.12 -1.71
C LEU A 16 17.87 30.63 -3.13
N PRO A 17 16.91 30.06 -3.86
CA PRO A 17 16.03 30.83 -4.70
C PRO A 17 14.79 31.18 -3.89
N THR A 18 14.61 32.46 -3.64
CA THR A 18 13.31 33.05 -3.35
C THR A 18 12.44 32.88 -4.59
N ASP A 19 11.50 31.95 -4.59
CA ASP A 19 10.26 32.18 -5.34
C ASP A 19 9.07 31.42 -4.75
N LYS A 20 7.95 32.13 -4.73
CA LYS A 20 6.66 31.74 -4.19
C LYS A 20 5.94 30.90 -5.26
N LYS A 21 5.48 29.70 -4.89
CA LYS A 21 4.20 29.05 -5.26
C LYS A 21 4.33 27.52 -5.19
N GLY A 22 3.43 26.90 -4.44
CA GLY A 22 3.03 25.50 -4.63
C GLY A 22 4.08 24.44 -4.27
N ARG A 23 4.41 24.30 -2.98
CA ARG A 23 5.05 23.08 -2.47
C ARG A 23 4.01 21.95 -2.46
N TRP A 24 3.79 21.31 -3.61
CA TRP A 24 3.12 20.01 -3.64
C TRP A 24 4.20 18.97 -3.32
N ALA A 25 4.27 18.54 -2.06
CA ALA A 25 4.95 17.28 -1.75
C ALA A 25 4.27 16.19 -2.60
N ALA A 26 5.00 15.58 -3.54
CA ALA A 26 4.41 14.76 -4.58
C ALA A 26 3.65 13.56 -3.99
N PRO A 27 2.33 13.41 -4.23
CA PRO A 27 1.62 12.16 -3.98
C PRO A 27 1.53 11.37 -5.29
N PRO A 28 2.14 10.18 -5.43
CA PRO A 28 1.69 9.26 -6.45
C PRO A 28 0.57 8.38 -5.85
N MET A 29 -0.61 8.96 -5.60
CA MET A 29 -1.84 8.19 -5.38
C MET A 29 -2.58 8.08 -6.71
N PHE A 30 -2.17 7.15 -7.55
CA PHE A 30 -2.94 6.81 -8.75
C PHE A 30 -3.97 5.76 -8.39
N VAL A 31 -5.15 6.27 -8.07
CA VAL A 31 -6.38 5.50 -7.90
C VAL A 31 -6.98 5.30 -9.29
N GLY A 32 -7.06 4.05 -9.76
CA GLY A 32 -7.50 3.73 -11.14
C GLY A 32 -8.95 4.13 -11.43
N HIS A 33 -9.38 4.00 -12.70
CA HIS A 33 -10.80 4.16 -13.07
C HIS A 33 -11.67 3.25 -12.18
N PRO A 34 -12.80 3.76 -11.64
CA PRO A 34 -13.67 2.95 -10.80
C PRO A 34 -14.12 1.72 -11.57
N ASP A 35 -14.15 0.56 -10.91
CA ASP A 35 -14.73 -0.65 -11.50
C ASP A 35 -16.20 -0.36 -11.89
N PRO A 36 -16.61 -0.66 -13.15
CA PRO A 36 -17.94 -0.36 -13.65
C PRO A 36 -19.08 -0.95 -12.82
N VAL A 37 -18.82 -1.97 -12.01
CA VAL A 37 -19.85 -2.64 -11.20
C VAL A 37 -19.69 -2.33 -9.72
N SER A 38 -18.52 -2.48 -9.11
CA SER A 38 -18.35 -2.20 -7.67
C SER A 38 -18.26 -0.72 -7.31
N ASN A 39 -18.01 0.16 -8.29
CA ASN A 39 -17.67 1.59 -8.09
C ASN A 39 -16.44 1.85 -7.21
N LEU A 40 -15.71 0.81 -6.80
CA LEU A 40 -14.48 0.92 -6.04
C LEU A 40 -13.31 1.16 -6.99
N ARG A 41 -12.38 2.03 -6.60
CA ARG A 41 -11.22 2.34 -7.42
C ARG A 41 -10.13 1.26 -7.23
N PRO A 42 -9.44 0.81 -8.29
CA PRO A 42 -8.28 -0.06 -8.19
C PRO A 42 -7.16 0.59 -7.37
N VAL A 43 -6.67 -0.12 -6.37
CA VAL A 43 -5.49 0.27 -5.60
C VAL A 43 -4.27 -0.34 -6.28
N VAL A 44 -3.42 0.51 -6.85
CA VAL A 44 -2.15 0.08 -7.44
C VAL A 44 -1.09 0.05 -6.34
N TYR A 45 -0.70 -1.15 -5.94
CA TYR A 45 0.42 -1.35 -5.02
C TYR A 45 1.74 -1.29 -5.80
N GLY A 46 2.06 -0.11 -6.32
CA GLY A 46 3.32 0.12 -7.03
C GLY A 46 4.51 0.16 -6.07
N ALA A 47 5.64 -0.41 -6.49
CA ALA A 47 6.93 -0.14 -5.86
C ALA A 47 7.29 1.33 -6.10
N THR A 48 7.08 2.18 -5.10
CA THR A 48 7.40 3.62 -5.16
C THR A 48 8.91 3.91 -5.16
N GLU A 49 9.74 2.92 -5.50
CA GLU A 49 11.19 3.02 -5.69
C GLU A 49 11.57 2.99 -7.18
N GLU A 50 10.74 2.45 -8.09
CA GLU A 50 11.10 2.36 -9.52
C GLU A 50 10.89 3.67 -10.30
N SER A 51 10.20 4.67 -9.74
CA SER A 51 10.04 5.99 -10.35
C SER A 51 10.96 7.07 -9.76
N ARG A 52 11.85 6.73 -8.81
CA ARG A 52 12.79 7.72 -8.25
C ARG A 52 14.12 7.64 -9.00
N ALA A 53 14.20 8.51 -10.01
CA ALA A 53 15.34 8.75 -10.90
C ALA A 53 15.64 7.59 -11.85
N ALA A 54 15.35 7.78 -13.14
CA ALA A 54 16.10 7.10 -14.19
C ALA A 54 17.55 7.63 -14.11
N PRO A 55 18.56 6.85 -13.69
CA PRO A 55 19.93 7.18 -14.04
C PRO A 55 20.04 7.08 -15.57
N SER A 56 20.73 8.04 -16.17
CA SER A 56 20.98 8.14 -17.62
C SER A 56 21.88 7.04 -18.19
N ASN A 57 21.95 5.86 -17.56
CA ASN A 57 22.74 4.73 -18.02
C ASN A 57 21.80 3.57 -18.39
N PRO A 58 21.99 2.95 -19.57
CA PRO A 58 21.21 1.79 -20.01
C PRO A 58 21.53 0.60 -19.09
N THR A 59 20.80 0.51 -17.99
CA THR A 59 20.90 -0.58 -17.03
C THR A 59 19.99 -1.68 -17.57
N HIS A 60 20.58 -2.64 -18.29
CA HIS A 60 19.89 -3.79 -18.85
C HIS A 60 19.20 -4.58 -17.72
N PRO A 61 18.03 -5.21 -17.95
CA PRO A 61 17.26 -5.97 -16.94
C PRO A 61 18.00 -7.16 -16.30
N TYR A 62 19.24 -7.43 -16.74
CA TYR A 62 20.16 -8.36 -16.11
C TYR A 62 21.52 -7.69 -16.02
N SER A 63 21.85 -7.11 -14.87
CA SER A 63 23.16 -6.53 -14.60
C SER A 63 24.02 -7.52 -13.82
N LEU A 64 25.20 -7.85 -14.34
CA LEU A 64 26.14 -8.79 -13.69
C LEU A 64 26.68 -8.29 -12.33
N ALA A 65 26.40 -7.04 -11.96
CA ALA A 65 26.74 -6.49 -10.65
C ALA A 65 26.06 -7.25 -9.49
N GLU A 66 24.94 -7.92 -9.76
CA GLU A 66 24.22 -8.75 -8.79
C GLU A 66 25.00 -10.02 -8.41
N PHE A 67 25.96 -10.45 -9.24
CA PHE A 67 26.77 -11.66 -9.02
C PHE A 67 28.19 -11.38 -8.53
N SER A 68 28.58 -10.12 -8.38
CA SER A 68 29.88 -9.76 -7.81
C SER A 68 29.92 -9.97 -6.30
N LEU A 69 30.41 -11.14 -5.86
CA LEU A 69 30.72 -11.41 -4.47
C LEU A 69 31.81 -10.45 -3.97
N PRO A 70 31.64 -9.78 -2.82
CA PRO A 70 32.70 -9.00 -2.22
C PRO A 70 33.79 -9.94 -1.69
N SER A 71 34.84 -10.14 -2.49
CA SER A 71 36.10 -10.68 -1.98
C SER A 71 36.77 -9.61 -1.13
N LYS A 72 36.74 -9.76 0.20
CA LYS A 72 37.81 -9.25 1.06
C LYS A 72 37.83 -9.88 2.46
N ALA A 73 38.98 -10.48 2.73
CA ALA A 73 39.42 -11.04 3.98
C ALA A 73 39.50 -10.01 5.12
N GLY A 74 39.25 -10.50 6.34
CA GLY A 74 39.95 -10.11 7.57
C GLY A 74 39.61 -8.75 8.18
N LYS A 75 38.74 -8.76 9.21
CA LYS A 75 38.95 -8.14 10.55
C LYS A 75 37.72 -8.33 11.46
N GLY A 76 37.91 -9.06 12.57
CA GLY A 76 37.09 -8.96 13.79
C GLY A 76 35.92 -9.93 13.93
N ALA A 77 36.07 -10.98 14.75
CA ALA A 77 35.00 -11.92 15.12
C ALA A 77 33.74 -11.27 15.72
N ARG A 78 33.85 -10.07 16.30
CA ARG A 78 32.71 -9.26 16.79
C ARG A 78 31.91 -8.64 15.64
N HIS A 79 32.56 -8.25 14.55
CA HIS A 79 31.91 -7.71 13.35
C HIS A 79 31.08 -8.79 12.63
N GLY A 80 31.52 -10.06 12.69
CA GLY A 80 30.78 -11.20 12.12
C GLY A 80 29.45 -11.52 12.83
N LEU A 81 29.35 -11.34 14.15
CA LEU A 81 28.10 -11.58 14.89
C LEU A 81 27.05 -10.47 14.63
N PHE A 82 27.48 -9.21 14.57
CA PHE A 82 26.61 -8.09 14.20
C PHE A 82 26.17 -8.19 12.74
N ALA A 83 27.07 -8.54 11.82
CA ALA A 83 26.73 -8.77 10.41
C ALA A 83 25.64 -9.85 10.23
N ARG A 84 25.78 -10.99 10.91
CA ARG A 84 24.76 -12.06 10.92
C ARG A 84 23.43 -11.66 11.57
N HIS A 85 23.45 -10.68 12.48
CA HIS A 85 22.23 -10.15 13.06
C HIS A 85 21.53 -9.21 12.08
N LEU A 86 22.27 -8.32 11.43
CA LEU A 86 21.74 -7.40 10.41
C LEU A 86 21.13 -8.16 9.24
N GLU A 87 21.80 -9.18 8.71
CA GLU A 87 21.27 -10.03 7.63
C GLU A 87 19.94 -10.70 8.02
N ARG A 88 19.82 -11.20 9.27
CA ARG A 88 18.56 -11.74 9.78
C ARG A 88 17.47 -10.67 9.94
N LEU A 89 17.84 -9.44 10.31
CA LEU A 89 16.88 -8.34 10.41
C LEU A 89 16.39 -7.91 9.03
N GLU A 90 17.26 -7.87 8.02
CA GLU A 90 16.91 -7.59 6.63
C GLU A 90 15.91 -8.63 6.11
N GLN A 91 16.20 -9.92 6.27
CA GLN A 91 15.28 -11.00 5.89
C GLN A 91 13.90 -10.86 6.58
N ARG A 92 13.88 -10.52 7.87
CA ARG A 92 12.63 -10.30 8.62
C ARG A 92 11.88 -9.07 8.15
N LEU A 93 12.60 -8.01 7.76
CA LEU A 93 12.01 -6.78 7.24
C LEU A 93 11.37 -7.03 5.87
N GLU A 94 12.07 -7.73 4.98
CA GLU A 94 11.53 -8.14 3.68
C GLU A 94 10.28 -9.01 3.83
N ALA A 95 10.34 -10.02 4.71
CA ALA A 95 9.19 -10.87 5.00
C ALA A 95 8.00 -10.07 5.56
N ALA A 96 8.25 -9.14 6.49
CA ALA A 96 7.21 -8.29 7.06
C ALA A 96 6.61 -7.34 6.01
N GLN A 97 7.43 -6.79 5.12
CA GLN A 97 6.97 -5.93 4.03
C GLN A 97 6.08 -6.71 3.05
N LEU A 98 6.51 -7.90 2.65
CA LEU A 98 5.74 -8.78 1.77
C LEU A 98 4.42 -9.18 2.41
N GLN A 99 4.44 -9.56 3.70
CA GLN A 99 3.23 -9.91 4.43
C GLN A 99 2.23 -8.74 4.49
N ALA A 100 2.70 -7.53 4.81
CA ALA A 100 1.84 -6.35 4.84
C ALA A 100 1.21 -6.06 3.47
N ARG A 101 1.97 -6.22 2.39
CA ARG A 101 1.46 -6.06 1.02
C ARG A 101 0.40 -7.13 0.70
N LEU A 102 0.69 -8.40 0.94
CA LEU A 102 -0.23 -9.51 0.68
C LEU A 102 -1.55 -9.35 1.44
N GLN A 103 -1.50 -8.93 2.70
CA GLN A 103 -2.72 -8.69 3.48
C GLN A 103 -3.54 -7.52 2.93
N SER A 104 -2.88 -6.45 2.47
CA SER A 104 -3.56 -5.31 1.87
C SER A 104 -4.25 -5.70 0.55
N PHE A 105 -3.54 -6.42 -0.33
CA PHE A 105 -4.10 -6.97 -1.57
C PHE A 105 -5.32 -7.85 -1.31
N TRP A 106 -5.23 -8.74 -0.32
CA TRP A 106 -6.32 -9.63 0.04
C TRP A 106 -7.55 -8.87 0.50
N LEU A 107 -7.36 -7.84 1.35
CA LEU A 107 -8.46 -7.00 1.86
C LEU A 107 -9.16 -6.26 0.72
N ASP A 108 -8.41 -5.74 -0.23
CA ASP A 108 -8.96 -5.06 -1.40
C ASP A 108 -9.71 -6.02 -2.31
N GLN A 109 -9.15 -7.20 -2.59
CA GLN A 109 -9.83 -8.20 -3.39
C GLN A 109 -11.13 -8.66 -2.72
N PHE A 110 -11.14 -8.80 -1.39
CA PHE A 110 -12.33 -9.09 -0.61
C PHE A 110 -13.39 -7.99 -0.76
N ASN A 111 -13.01 -6.72 -0.60
CA ASN A 111 -13.90 -5.58 -0.75
C ASN A 111 -14.50 -5.49 -2.16
N GLN A 112 -13.64 -5.58 -3.19
CA GLN A 112 -14.03 -5.58 -4.59
C GLN A 112 -15.08 -6.66 -4.86
N ARG A 113 -14.77 -7.92 -4.54
CA ARG A 113 -15.69 -9.05 -4.75
C ARG A 113 -17.04 -8.87 -4.06
N PHE A 114 -17.02 -8.41 -2.80
CA PHE A 114 -18.26 -8.20 -2.05
C PHE A 114 -19.15 -7.14 -2.69
N TRP A 115 -18.57 -6.00 -3.06
CA TRP A 115 -19.29 -4.87 -3.62
C TRP A 115 -19.71 -5.10 -5.07
N THR A 116 -18.91 -5.81 -5.88
CA THR A 116 -19.33 -6.27 -7.20
C THR A 116 -20.59 -7.14 -7.07
N ASP A 117 -20.58 -8.18 -6.25
CA ASP A 117 -21.75 -9.07 -6.06
C ASP A 117 -22.95 -8.31 -5.45
N ASN A 118 -22.70 -7.41 -4.50
CA ASN A 118 -23.76 -6.59 -3.92
C ASN A 118 -24.46 -5.71 -4.96
N ASN A 119 -23.67 -5.04 -5.81
CA ASN A 119 -24.20 -4.12 -6.80
C ASN A 119 -24.89 -4.87 -7.95
N VAL A 120 -24.37 -6.03 -8.36
CA VAL A 120 -25.06 -6.91 -9.34
C VAL A 120 -26.44 -7.31 -8.83
N ARG A 121 -26.54 -7.77 -7.57
CA ARG A 121 -27.82 -8.18 -7.00
C ARG A 121 -28.76 -6.99 -6.83
N PHE A 122 -28.24 -5.84 -6.41
CA PHE A 122 -29.02 -4.61 -6.28
C PHE A 122 -29.60 -4.18 -7.63
N GLN A 123 -28.78 -4.13 -8.70
CA GLN A 123 -29.23 -3.79 -10.04
C GLN A 123 -30.29 -4.77 -10.56
N ARG A 124 -30.15 -6.07 -10.29
CA ARG A 124 -31.16 -7.08 -10.64
C ARG A 124 -32.48 -6.83 -9.90
N ALA A 125 -32.42 -6.60 -8.60
CA ALA A 125 -33.62 -6.35 -7.79
C ALA A 125 -34.32 -5.04 -8.17
N VAL A 126 -33.56 -4.00 -8.51
CA VAL A 126 -34.10 -2.77 -9.08
C VAL A 126 -34.84 -3.07 -10.38
N ALA A 127 -34.22 -3.77 -11.34
CA ALA A 127 -34.85 -4.09 -12.61
C ALA A 127 -36.17 -4.90 -12.44
N GLU A 128 -36.19 -5.85 -11.50
CA GLU A 128 -37.38 -6.63 -11.17
C GLU A 128 -38.49 -5.74 -10.56
N TYR A 129 -38.13 -4.86 -9.63
CA TYR A 129 -39.07 -3.93 -9.01
C TYR A 129 -39.65 -2.93 -10.01
N GLU A 130 -38.81 -2.36 -10.89
CA GLU A 130 -39.25 -1.45 -11.94
C GLU A 130 -40.21 -2.13 -12.93
N SER A 131 -39.96 -3.41 -13.25
CA SER A 131 -40.85 -4.19 -14.12
C SER A 131 -42.24 -4.44 -13.49
N THR A 132 -42.29 -4.59 -12.17
CA THR A 132 -43.53 -4.89 -11.43
C THR A 132 -44.33 -3.62 -11.12
N SER A 133 -43.65 -2.54 -10.72
CA SER A 133 -44.28 -1.32 -10.20
C SER A 133 -44.46 -0.20 -11.24
N LYS A 134 -43.82 -0.30 -12.42
CA LYS A 134 -43.66 0.78 -13.41
C LYS A 134 -42.99 2.06 -12.87
N LEU A 135 -42.55 2.06 -11.62
CA LEU A 135 -41.79 3.14 -11.00
C LEU A 135 -40.33 2.97 -11.37
N VAL A 136 -39.71 4.01 -11.93
CA VAL A 136 -38.27 4.02 -12.19
C VAL A 136 -37.57 4.54 -10.95
N VAL A 137 -36.72 3.72 -10.32
CA VAL A 137 -36.14 4.00 -8.99
C VAL A 137 -35.30 5.28 -8.99
N GLY A 138 -34.72 5.65 -10.14
CA GLY A 138 -33.95 6.90 -10.31
C GLY A 138 -34.78 8.14 -10.64
N LYS A 139 -36.09 8.03 -10.88
CA LYS A 139 -36.97 9.15 -11.28
C LYS A 139 -38.17 9.34 -10.36
N ALA A 140 -38.58 8.28 -9.66
CA ALA A 140 -39.68 8.32 -8.70
C ALA A 140 -39.27 9.06 -7.41
N PRO A 141 -40.22 9.70 -6.70
CA PRO A 141 -39.96 10.28 -5.39
C PRO A 141 -39.56 9.19 -4.38
N LEU A 142 -38.77 9.57 -3.38
CA LEU A 142 -38.16 8.63 -2.44
C LEU A 142 -39.19 7.81 -1.65
N ASP A 143 -40.34 8.40 -1.33
CA ASP A 143 -41.40 7.76 -0.55
C ASP A 143 -42.00 6.55 -1.29
N ASP A 144 -42.07 6.60 -2.62
CA ASP A 144 -42.63 5.53 -3.46
C ASP A 144 -41.66 4.34 -3.61
N VAL A 145 -40.35 4.59 -3.49
CA VAL A 145 -39.30 3.57 -3.56
C VAL A 145 -38.84 3.08 -2.18
N ALA A 146 -39.27 3.74 -1.10
CA ALA A 146 -38.92 3.37 0.27
C ALA A 146 -39.30 1.91 0.63
N PRO A 147 -40.45 1.36 0.20
CA PRO A 147 -40.79 -0.05 0.46
C PRO A 147 -39.74 -1.02 -0.09
N PHE A 148 -39.29 -0.79 -1.34
CA PHE A 148 -38.22 -1.58 -1.97
C PHE A 148 -36.94 -1.57 -1.13
N TYR A 149 -36.47 -0.39 -0.71
CA TYR A 149 -35.24 -0.29 0.07
C TYR A 149 -35.36 -0.99 1.43
N ARG A 150 -36.52 -0.89 2.08
CA ARG A 150 -36.78 -1.55 3.36
C ARG A 150 -36.70 -3.08 3.21
N GLU A 151 -37.34 -3.63 2.19
CA GLU A 151 -37.32 -5.07 1.90
C GLU A 151 -35.92 -5.54 1.50
N TRP A 152 -35.24 -4.80 0.62
CA TRP A 152 -33.87 -5.07 0.21
C TRP A 152 -32.91 -5.13 1.40
N LEU A 153 -32.99 -4.17 2.32
CA LEU A 153 -32.18 -4.12 3.53
C LEU A 153 -32.54 -5.22 4.52
N ALA A 154 -33.82 -5.60 4.63
CA ALA A 154 -34.24 -6.71 5.47
C ALA A 154 -33.61 -8.03 4.99
N VAL A 155 -33.61 -8.28 3.68
CA VAL A 155 -33.03 -9.50 3.07
C VAL A 155 -31.50 -9.48 3.13
N ASN A 156 -30.85 -8.37 2.78
CA ASN A 156 -29.39 -8.29 2.68
C ASN A 156 -28.69 -7.91 4.00
N GLY A 157 -29.44 -7.50 5.03
CA GLY A 157 -28.87 -6.99 6.27
C GLY A 157 -27.94 -7.97 6.98
N VAL A 158 -28.25 -9.27 6.96
CA VAL A 158 -27.36 -10.31 7.52
C VAL A 158 -26.02 -10.35 6.79
N ARG A 159 -26.05 -10.28 5.45
CA ARG A 159 -24.85 -10.29 4.60
C ARG A 159 -23.98 -9.06 4.85
N LEU A 160 -24.59 -7.88 4.99
CA LEU A 160 -23.85 -6.65 5.33
C LEU A 160 -23.21 -6.72 6.72
N ARG A 161 -23.92 -7.27 7.72
CA ARG A 161 -23.35 -7.45 9.07
C ARG A 161 -22.16 -8.41 9.06
N ASN A 162 -22.26 -9.52 8.33
CA ASN A 162 -21.16 -10.48 8.18
C ASN A 162 -19.97 -9.85 7.46
N TYR A 163 -20.22 -9.06 6.40
CA TYR A 163 -19.18 -8.28 5.73
C TYR A 163 -18.48 -7.32 6.69
N ASN A 164 -19.22 -6.51 7.44
CA ASN A 164 -18.65 -5.55 8.39
C ASN A 164 -17.79 -6.27 9.45
N ARG A 165 -18.25 -7.40 9.97
CA ARG A 165 -17.47 -8.20 10.93
C ARG A 165 -16.13 -8.66 10.33
N THR A 166 -16.17 -9.24 9.14
CA THR A 166 -14.95 -9.72 8.45
C THR A 166 -14.02 -8.56 8.09
N LEU A 167 -14.59 -7.43 7.66
CA LEU A 167 -13.85 -6.21 7.33
C LEU A 167 -13.05 -5.72 8.54
N TRP A 168 -13.67 -5.61 9.71
CA TRP A 168 -13.01 -5.15 10.93
C TRP A 168 -11.86 -6.06 11.37
N VAL A 169 -12.09 -7.37 11.39
CA VAL A 169 -11.06 -8.36 11.76
C VAL A 169 -9.88 -8.29 10.79
N SER A 170 -10.17 -8.26 9.49
CA SER A 170 -9.14 -8.25 8.45
C SER A 170 -8.35 -6.95 8.43
N THR A 171 -9.02 -5.81 8.65
CA THR A 171 -8.38 -4.50 8.76
C THR A 171 -7.44 -4.46 9.95
N ALA A 172 -7.84 -5.03 11.09
CA ALA A 172 -6.96 -5.13 12.26
C ALA A 172 -5.68 -5.94 11.94
N HIS A 173 -5.78 -7.03 11.18
CA HIS A 173 -4.61 -7.80 10.73
C HIS A 173 -3.70 -6.98 9.80
N VAL A 174 -4.26 -6.27 8.82
CA VAL A 174 -3.50 -5.38 7.92
C VAL A 174 -2.77 -4.30 8.70
N VAL A 175 -3.45 -3.63 9.63
CA VAL A 175 -2.83 -2.60 10.47
C VAL A 175 -1.72 -3.19 11.32
N ALA A 176 -1.93 -4.37 11.92
CA ALA A 176 -0.91 -5.05 12.72
C ALA A 176 0.35 -5.39 11.91
N SER A 177 0.22 -5.90 10.68
CA SER A 177 1.38 -6.20 9.83
C SER A 177 2.11 -4.95 9.36
N GLN A 178 1.38 -3.87 9.03
CA GLN A 178 1.97 -2.58 8.69
C GLN A 178 2.72 -1.96 9.87
N LEU A 179 2.15 -2.03 11.08
CA LEU A 179 2.82 -1.57 12.30
C LEU A 179 4.09 -2.38 12.58
N LEU A 180 4.03 -3.71 12.45
CA LEU A 180 5.20 -4.57 12.63
C LEU A 180 6.32 -4.22 11.64
N PHE A 181 6.00 -4.05 10.36
CA PHE A 181 6.96 -3.58 9.36
C PHE A 181 7.56 -2.21 9.72
N ALA A 182 6.73 -1.25 10.11
CA ALA A 182 7.19 0.09 10.48
C ALA A 182 8.11 0.07 11.73
N LEU A 183 7.80 -0.76 12.72
CA LEU A 183 8.62 -0.94 13.91
C LEU A 183 9.98 -1.57 13.57
N LEU A 184 9.99 -2.62 12.75
CA LEU A 184 11.23 -3.25 12.29
C LEU A 184 12.11 -2.28 11.48
N LEU A 185 11.51 -1.49 10.60
CA LEU A 185 12.22 -0.48 9.82
C LEU A 185 12.83 0.61 10.72
N ARG A 186 12.11 1.05 11.75
CA ARG A 186 12.65 1.99 12.75
C ARG A 186 13.79 1.38 13.54
N TYR A 187 13.61 0.13 14.01
CA TYR A 187 14.64 -0.59 14.76
C TYR A 187 15.94 -0.75 13.96
N MET A 188 15.83 -1.18 12.70
CA MET A 188 16.95 -1.24 11.75
C MET A 188 17.69 0.10 11.62
N ARG A 189 16.96 1.21 11.43
CA ARG A 189 17.53 2.55 11.34
C ARG A 189 18.24 2.98 12.62
N CYS A 190 17.66 2.68 13.79
CA CYS A 190 18.29 2.96 15.08
C CYS A 190 19.62 2.20 15.25
N ILE A 191 19.65 0.90 14.91
CA ILE A 191 20.89 0.11 14.97
C ILE A 191 21.95 0.68 14.01
N ALA A 192 21.56 1.00 12.77
CA ALA A 192 22.48 1.56 11.79
C ALA A 192 23.06 2.91 12.23
N TRP A 193 22.23 3.75 12.88
CA TRP A 193 22.68 5.02 13.45
C TRP A 193 23.69 4.81 14.59
N ILE A 194 23.39 3.94 15.56
CA ILE A 194 24.30 3.60 16.67
C ILE A 194 25.62 3.03 16.14
N ALA A 195 25.58 2.19 15.10
CA ALA A 195 26.75 1.61 14.48
C ALA A 195 27.59 2.63 13.68
N SER A 196 27.03 3.80 13.34
CA SER A 196 27.74 4.87 12.62
C SER A 196 28.43 5.88 13.53
N GLU A 197 28.05 5.93 14.82
CA GLU A 197 28.64 6.81 15.84
C GLU A 197 29.87 6.20 16.54
N HIS A 198 30.11 4.89 16.37
CA HIS A 198 31.26 4.15 16.91
C HIS A 198 32.28 3.79 15.82
#